data_AF-A0A1B9MYP8-F1
#
_entry.id   AF-A0A1B9MYP8-F1
#
_cell.length_a   1.000
_cell.length_b   1.000
_cell.length_c   1.000
_cell.angle_alpha   90.00
_cell.angle_beta   90.00
_cell.angle_gamma   90.00
#
_symmetry.space_group_name_H-M   'P 1'
#
loop_
_entity.id
_entity.type
_entity.pdbx_description
1 polymer ?
#
loop_
_entity_poly.entity_id
_entity_poly.type
_entity_poly.pdbx_seq_one_letter_code
_entity_poly.pdbx_strand_id
1 'polypeptide(L)'
;MNQSIQNRKAEILLKNRKNKIFEEYDKNKYCKVIDFSKDVVINLYSEYFKETIKTNNNIFTSKLQLDGLTSKNDIKNWILNNILIHTVDNNIISILYGEFGIKLELTSSEKFFSDELQKKIDSHIGLDYGYINENKYIMQIFSDEEHYVYEYLKKWDESNVSIR
;
A
#
# COMPACT_ATOMS: atom_id res chain seq x y z
N MET A 1 35.63 -0.03 11.52
CA MET A 1 34.41 0.01 12.37
C MET A 1 33.48 -1.07 11.84
N ASN A 2 33.14 -2.08 12.66
CA ASN A 2 32.71 -3.40 12.20
C ASN A 2 31.33 -3.40 11.51
N GLN A 3 31.29 -3.90 10.28
CA GLN A 3 30.08 -4.13 9.49
C GLN A 3 29.04 -5.00 10.22
N SER A 4 29.50 -5.90 11.10
CA SER A 4 28.62 -6.70 11.98
C SER A 4 27.81 -5.88 12.99
N ILE A 5 28.33 -4.75 13.48
CA ILE A 5 27.61 -3.87 14.41
C ILE A 5 26.55 -3.06 13.67
N GLN A 6 26.86 -2.63 12.44
CA GLN A 6 25.90 -1.90 11.59
C GLN A 6 24.73 -2.80 11.18
N ASN A 7 25.01 -4.05 10.77
CA ASN A 7 23.96 -5.01 10.43
C ASN A 7 23.04 -5.31 11.62
N ARG A 8 23.61 -5.53 12.81
CA ARG A 8 22.82 -5.78 14.02
C ARG A 8 21.92 -4.59 14.41
N LYS A 9 22.39 -3.35 14.21
CA LYS A 9 21.56 -2.16 14.44
C LYS A 9 20.40 -2.06 13.45
N ALA A 10 20.65 -2.36 12.18
CA ALA A 10 19.62 -2.38 11.14
C ALA A 10 18.54 -3.44 11.43
N GLU A 11 18.94 -4.65 11.83
CA GLU A 11 18.01 -5.72 12.21
C GLU A 11 17.11 -5.34 13.40
N ILE A 12 17.67 -4.71 14.43
CA ILE A 12 16.91 -4.23 15.58
C ILE A 12 15.90 -3.15 15.15
N LEU A 13 16.33 -2.21 14.30
CA LEU A 13 15.46 -1.15 13.81
C LEU A 13 14.30 -1.71 12.99
N LEU A 14 14.57 -2.65 12.08
CA LEU A 14 13.55 -3.33 11.29
C LEU A 14 12.58 -4.11 12.17
N LYS A 15 13.09 -4.86 13.15
CA LYS A 15 12.24 -5.58 14.12
C LYS A 15 11.32 -4.64 14.89
N ASN A 16 11.85 -3.51 15.38
CA ASN A 16 11.06 -2.52 16.11
C ASN A 16 9.97 -1.89 15.22
N ARG A 17 10.30 -1.60 13.94
CA ARG A 17 9.33 -1.11 12.96
C ARG A 17 8.23 -2.12 12.70
N LYS A 18 8.58 -3.40 12.48
CA LYS A 18 7.60 -4.49 12.29
C LYS A 18 6.66 -4.62 13.48
N ASN A 19 7.19 -4.60 14.71
CA ASN A 19 6.37 -4.70 15.92
C ASN A 19 5.42 -3.51 16.07
N LYS A 20 5.90 -2.28 15.82
CA LYS A 20 5.06 -1.08 15.90
C LYS A 20 3.89 -1.15 14.92
N ILE A 21 4.17 -1.54 13.68
CA ILE A 21 3.15 -1.68 12.64
C ILE A 21 2.17 -2.81 12.99
N PHE A 22 2.67 -3.94 13.49
CA PHE A 22 1.82 -5.03 13.97
C PHE A 22 0.85 -4.55 15.06
N GLU A 23 1.36 -3.89 16.11
CA GLU A 23 0.53 -3.38 17.21
C GLU A 23 -0.51 -2.34 16.77
N GLU A 24 -0.18 -1.53 15.76
CA GLU A 24 -1.12 -0.56 15.19
C GLU A 24 -2.30 -1.27 14.51
N TYR A 25 -2.03 -2.25 13.65
CA TYR A 25 -3.07 -2.96 12.92
C TYR A 25 -3.82 -3.98 13.78
N ASP A 26 -3.17 -4.58 14.77
CA ASP A 26 -3.81 -5.49 15.73
C ASP A 26 -4.89 -4.78 16.56
N LYS A 27 -4.73 -3.47 16.80
CA LYS A 27 -5.72 -2.61 17.47
C LYS A 27 -6.77 -2.04 16.53
N ASN A 28 -6.60 -2.18 15.21
CA ASN A 28 -7.52 -1.64 14.24
C ASN A 28 -8.73 -2.58 14.06
N LYS A 29 -9.90 -2.14 14.49
CA LYS A 29 -11.17 -2.91 14.42
C LYS A 29 -11.65 -3.22 12.98
N TYR A 30 -11.08 -2.59 11.96
CA TYR A 30 -11.49 -2.74 10.57
C TYR A 30 -10.63 -3.74 9.77
N CYS A 31 -9.66 -4.37 10.44
CA CYS A 31 -8.90 -5.47 9.88
C CYS A 31 -8.50 -6.48 10.97
N LYS A 32 -7.97 -7.62 10.52
CA LYS A 32 -7.29 -8.60 11.35
C LYS A 32 -5.90 -8.84 10.77
N VAL A 33 -4.88 -8.78 11.61
CA VAL A 33 -3.52 -9.16 11.17
C VAL A 33 -3.47 -10.67 10.96
N ILE A 34 -3.06 -11.09 9.77
CA ILE A 34 -2.86 -12.50 9.44
C ILE A 34 -1.41 -12.90 9.71
N ASP A 35 -0.47 -12.19 9.09
CA ASP A 35 0.98 -12.42 9.16
C ASP A 35 1.73 -11.23 8.53
N PHE A 36 3.05 -11.33 8.41
CA PHE A 36 3.82 -10.51 7.49
C PHE A 36 3.73 -11.07 6.05
N SER A 37 3.76 -10.18 5.06
CA SER A 37 3.75 -10.54 3.65
C SER A 37 5.01 -11.33 3.29
N LYS A 38 4.86 -12.32 2.39
CA LYS A 38 5.98 -13.10 1.86
C LYS A 38 6.89 -12.22 0.99
N ASP A 39 8.17 -12.55 0.92
CA ASP A 39 9.16 -11.83 0.10
C ASP A 39 8.76 -11.73 -1.38
N VAL A 40 8.09 -12.77 -1.92
CA VAL A 40 7.60 -12.76 -3.30
C VAL A 40 6.61 -11.62 -3.57
N VAL A 41 5.76 -11.30 -2.59
CA VAL A 41 4.77 -10.21 -2.68
C VAL A 41 5.46 -8.85 -2.62
N ILE A 42 6.49 -8.73 -1.78
CA ILE A 42 7.33 -7.52 -1.65
C ILE A 42 8.11 -7.27 -2.96
N ASN A 43 8.66 -8.33 -3.55
CA ASN A 43 9.41 -8.26 -4.80
C ASN A 43 8.51 -7.85 -5.97
N LEU A 44 7.33 -8.46 -6.08
CA LEU A 44 6.34 -8.13 -7.11
C LEU A 44 6.00 -6.63 -7.11
N TYR A 45 5.82 -6.04 -5.93
CA TYR A 45 5.60 -4.59 -5.81
C TYR A 45 6.81 -3.77 -6.19
N SER A 46 7.99 -4.17 -5.71
CA SER A 46 9.22 -3.45 -5.99
C SER A 46 9.55 -3.42 -7.49
N GLU A 47 9.27 -4.52 -8.20
CA GLU A 47 9.41 -4.61 -9.65
C GLU A 47 8.39 -3.72 -10.36
N TYR A 48 7.11 -3.82 -10.00
CA TYR A 48 6.08 -2.97 -10.61
C TYR A 48 6.32 -1.48 -10.38
N PHE A 49 6.73 -1.08 -9.17
CA PHE A 49 7.05 0.30 -8.86
C PHE A 49 8.21 0.81 -9.73
N LYS A 50 9.26 0.00 -9.91
CA LYS A 50 10.39 0.33 -10.81
C LYS A 50 9.95 0.43 -12.27
N GLU A 51 9.14 -0.50 -12.74
CA GLU A 51 8.62 -0.48 -14.11
C GLU A 51 7.78 0.76 -14.37
N THR A 52 6.87 1.09 -13.46
CA THR A 52 5.81 2.07 -13.74
C THR A 52 6.27 3.50 -13.51
N ILE A 53 6.96 3.75 -12.39
CA ILE A 53 7.34 5.12 -12.00
C ILE A 53 8.70 5.51 -12.57
N LYS A 54 9.64 4.55 -12.71
CA LYS A 54 11.01 4.86 -13.11
C LYS A 54 11.20 4.94 -14.63
N THR A 55 10.34 4.29 -15.42
CA THR A 55 10.48 4.29 -16.89
C THR A 55 9.72 5.41 -17.58
N ASN A 56 8.94 6.21 -16.83
CA ASN A 56 8.11 7.30 -17.37
C ASN A 56 7.15 6.85 -18.50
N ASN A 57 6.81 5.55 -18.51
CA ASN A 57 5.75 5.06 -19.37
C ASN A 57 4.43 5.53 -18.75
N ASN A 58 3.65 6.33 -19.47
CA ASN A 58 2.34 6.86 -19.08
C ASN A 58 1.26 5.76 -18.88
N ILE A 59 1.54 4.71 -18.09
CA ILE A 59 0.66 3.56 -17.86
C ILE A 59 -0.08 3.74 -16.53
N PHE A 60 -0.67 4.92 -16.33
CA PHE A 60 -1.68 5.09 -15.28
C PHE A 60 -3.03 4.61 -15.83
N THR A 61 -3.83 3.99 -14.96
CA THR A 61 -5.16 3.47 -15.30
C THR A 61 -6.21 4.57 -15.26
N SER A 62 -6.07 5.49 -14.30
CA SER A 62 -6.91 6.69 -14.22
C SER A 62 -6.12 7.83 -13.57
N LYS A 63 -6.67 9.04 -13.66
CA LYS A 63 -6.11 10.22 -12.99
C LYS A 63 -7.21 11.19 -12.54
N LEU A 64 -6.95 11.88 -11.44
CA LEU A 64 -7.67 13.08 -11.02
C LEU A 64 -6.83 14.30 -11.37
N GLN A 65 -7.39 15.26 -12.10
CA GLN A 65 -6.76 16.55 -12.29
C GLN A 65 -7.05 17.44 -11.09
N LEU A 66 -6.01 18.05 -10.54
CA LEU A 66 -6.13 18.99 -9.43
C LEU A 66 -6.34 20.39 -10.00
N ASP A 67 -7.43 21.03 -9.58
CA ASP A 67 -7.57 22.47 -9.71
C ASP A 67 -7.23 23.14 -8.37
N GLY A 68 -7.00 24.45 -8.37
CA GLY A 68 -6.69 25.21 -7.15
C GLY A 68 -7.81 25.20 -6.09
N LEU A 69 -8.93 24.51 -6.34
CA LEU A 69 -10.06 24.35 -5.43
C LEU A 69 -10.16 22.93 -4.85
N THR A 70 -9.40 21.98 -5.40
CA THR A 70 -9.43 20.58 -4.99
C THR A 70 -8.85 20.42 -3.58
N SER A 71 -9.67 19.98 -2.64
CA SER A 71 -9.24 19.76 -1.26
C SER A 71 -8.58 18.38 -1.07
N LYS A 72 -7.83 18.21 0.02
CA LYS A 72 -7.31 16.87 0.41
C LYS A 72 -8.44 15.85 0.63
N ASN A 73 -9.63 16.29 1.03
CA ASN A 73 -10.77 15.40 1.19
C ASN A 73 -11.34 14.94 -0.16
N ASP A 74 -11.30 15.79 -1.18
CA ASP A 74 -11.70 15.41 -2.54
C ASP A 74 -10.74 14.36 -3.10
N ILE A 75 -9.44 14.55 -2.91
CA ILE A 75 -8.40 13.56 -3.27
C ILE A 75 -8.63 12.24 -2.52
N LYS A 76 -8.81 12.30 -1.19
CA LYS A 76 -9.11 11.12 -0.37
C LYS A 76 -10.31 10.35 -0.89
N ASN A 77 -11.42 11.03 -1.15
CA ASN A 77 -12.64 10.39 -1.61
C ASN A 77 -12.46 9.77 -3.00
N TRP A 78 -11.71 10.42 -3.89
CA TRP A 78 -11.38 9.88 -5.19
C TRP A 78 -10.52 8.60 -5.08
N ILE A 79 -9.46 8.61 -4.26
CA ILE A 79 -8.64 7.41 -4.00
C ILE A 79 -9.52 6.30 -3.42
N LEU A 80 -10.31 6.60 -2.38
CA LEU A 80 -11.19 5.64 -1.72
C LEU A 80 -12.17 5.00 -2.71
N ASN A 81 -12.81 5.78 -3.58
CA ASN A 81 -13.74 5.26 -4.59
C ASN A 81 -13.05 4.26 -5.53
N ASN A 82 -11.81 4.54 -5.97
CA ASN A 82 -11.05 3.62 -6.83
C ASN A 82 -10.61 2.35 -6.08
N ILE A 83 -10.30 2.45 -4.78
CA ILE A 83 -9.99 1.28 -3.95
C ILE A 83 -11.22 0.37 -3.81
N LEU A 84 -12.41 0.93 -3.61
CA LEU A 84 -13.63 0.18 -3.34
C LEU A 84 -14.21 -0.55 -4.56
N ILE A 85 -13.77 -0.20 -5.78
CA ILE A 85 -14.05 -1.01 -6.98
C ILE A 85 -13.39 -2.41 -6.87
N HIS A 86 -12.30 -2.49 -6.10
CA HIS A 86 -11.34 -3.57 -6.12
C HIS A 86 -11.17 -4.29 -4.79
N THR A 87 -11.91 -3.87 -3.77
CA THR A 87 -11.83 -4.40 -2.42
C THR A 87 -13.21 -4.57 -1.84
N VAL A 88 -13.39 -5.65 -1.10
CA VAL A 88 -14.60 -5.93 -0.32
C VAL A 88 -14.20 -6.53 1.03
N ASP A 89 -15.16 -6.62 1.94
CA ASP A 89 -14.94 -7.27 3.22
C ASP A 89 -14.45 -8.72 3.04
N ASN A 90 -13.64 -9.18 4.00
CA ASN A 90 -12.89 -10.43 4.00
C ASN A 90 -11.82 -10.55 2.90
N ASN A 91 -11.54 -9.49 2.13
CA ASN A 91 -10.36 -9.47 1.28
C ASN A 91 -9.09 -9.47 2.14
N ILE A 92 -8.12 -10.23 1.67
CA ILE A 92 -6.79 -10.32 2.20
C ILE A 92 -5.91 -9.38 1.38
N ILE A 93 -5.37 -8.37 2.05
CA ILE A 93 -4.50 -7.38 1.45
C ILE A 93 -3.11 -7.42 2.07
N SER A 94 -2.12 -6.97 1.32
CA SER A 94 -0.77 -6.71 1.80
C SER A 94 -0.46 -5.21 1.65
N ILE A 95 -0.10 -4.57 2.76
CA ILE A 95 0.42 -3.18 2.79
C ILE A 95 1.93 -3.25 2.96
N LEU A 96 2.67 -2.49 2.14
CA LEU A 96 4.12 -2.61 2.02
C LEU A 96 4.86 -1.39 2.56
N TYR A 97 5.98 -1.64 3.24
CA TYR A 97 6.82 -0.64 3.93
C TYR A 97 8.27 -0.66 3.43
N GLY A 98 8.47 -1.03 2.17
CA GLY A 98 9.78 -1.11 1.50
C GLY A 98 10.55 -2.39 1.81
N GLU A 99 10.84 -2.64 3.09
CA GLU A 99 11.66 -3.78 3.53
C GLU A 99 10.81 -4.97 4.01
N PHE A 100 9.51 -4.76 4.22
CA PHE A 100 8.56 -5.78 4.65
C PHE A 100 7.14 -5.39 4.22
N GLY A 101 6.21 -6.33 4.30
CA GLY A 101 4.78 -6.07 4.20
C GLY A 101 4.02 -6.65 5.37
N ILE A 102 2.85 -6.11 5.68
CA ILE A 102 1.90 -6.72 6.61
C ILE A 102 0.67 -7.19 5.86
N LYS A 103 0.26 -8.42 6.16
CA LYS A 103 -0.87 -9.10 5.55
C LYS A 103 -2.08 -9.01 6.47
N LEU A 104 -3.16 -8.47 5.96
CA LEU A 104 -4.36 -8.10 6.71
C LEU A 104 -5.58 -8.74 6.05
N GLU A 105 -6.51 -9.25 6.85
CA GLU A 105 -7.87 -9.55 6.42
C GLU A 105 -8.78 -8.36 6.75
N LEU A 106 -9.46 -7.80 5.76
CA LEU A 106 -10.35 -6.66 5.96
C LEU A 106 -11.65 -7.11 6.63
N THR A 107 -12.02 -6.52 7.76
CA THR A 107 -13.34 -6.74 8.37
C THR A 107 -14.35 -5.68 7.92
N SER A 108 -13.87 -4.50 7.51
CA SER A 108 -14.68 -3.48 6.84
C SER A 108 -13.79 -2.69 5.88
N SER A 109 -13.91 -2.95 4.58
CA SER A 109 -13.02 -2.38 3.56
C SER A 109 -13.06 -0.85 3.52
N GLU A 110 -14.27 -0.29 3.37
CA GLU A 110 -14.48 1.17 3.30
C GLU A 110 -13.94 1.90 4.53
N LYS A 111 -14.27 1.40 5.73
CA LYS A 111 -13.83 2.04 6.98
C LYS A 111 -12.32 1.92 7.17
N PHE A 112 -11.73 0.78 6.83
CA PHE A 112 -10.29 0.58 6.90
C PHE A 112 -9.56 1.60 6.02
N PHE A 113 -9.89 1.69 4.73
CA PHE A 113 -9.18 2.58 3.81
C PHE A 113 -9.49 4.05 4.07
N SER A 114 -10.74 4.39 4.44
CA SER A 114 -11.09 5.75 4.85
C SER A 114 -10.25 6.22 6.04
N ASP A 115 -10.11 5.38 7.07
CA ASP A 115 -9.29 5.69 8.26
C ASP A 115 -7.80 5.82 7.90
N GLU A 116 -7.26 4.91 7.08
CA GLU A 116 -5.85 4.96 6.67
C GLU A 116 -5.52 6.23 5.88
N LEU A 117 -6.39 6.67 4.98
CA LEU A 117 -6.21 7.91 4.25
C LEU A 117 -6.44 9.14 5.15
N GLN A 118 -7.41 9.09 6.07
CA GLN A 118 -7.63 10.18 7.01
C GLN A 118 -6.42 10.39 7.94
N LYS A 119 -5.84 9.30 8.48
CA LYS A 119 -4.60 9.37 9.28
C LYS A 119 -3.46 10.06 8.54
N LYS A 120 -3.35 9.85 7.22
CA LYS A 120 -2.36 10.53 6.37
C LYS A 120 -2.58 12.04 6.33
N ILE A 121 -3.84 12.46 6.13
CA ILE A 121 -4.21 13.88 6.17
C ILE A 121 -3.86 14.48 7.54
N ASP A 122 -4.28 13.81 8.62
CA ASP A 122 -4.09 14.30 10.00
C ASP A 122 -2.61 14.37 10.39
N SER A 123 -1.80 13.43 9.88
CA SER A 123 -0.35 13.40 10.07
C SER A 123 0.41 14.33 9.12
N HIS A 124 -0.30 15.11 8.30
CA HIS A 124 0.28 16.05 7.33
C HIS A 124 1.28 15.39 6.36
N ILE A 125 1.04 14.12 6.02
CA ILE A 125 1.81 13.39 5.01
C ILE A 125 1.05 13.36 3.67
N GLY A 126 1.76 13.02 2.59
CA GLY A 126 1.18 12.82 1.26
C GLY A 126 0.13 11.70 1.25
N LEU A 127 -0.73 11.72 0.23
CA LEU A 127 -1.79 10.74 0.02
C LEU A 127 -1.37 9.56 -0.85
N ASP A 128 -0.11 9.51 -1.28
CA ASP A 128 0.53 8.31 -1.82
C ASP A 128 0.13 7.05 -1.01
N TYR A 129 -0.49 6.09 -1.71
CA TYR A 129 -1.01 4.88 -1.08
C TYR A 129 -0.90 3.69 -2.00
N GLY A 130 -0.50 2.53 -1.48
CA GLY A 130 -0.37 1.32 -2.28
C GLY A 130 -0.68 0.08 -1.47
N TYR A 131 -1.35 -0.88 -2.12
CA TYR A 131 -1.63 -2.18 -1.54
C TYR A 131 -1.75 -3.24 -2.63
N ILE A 132 -1.68 -4.49 -2.17
CA ILE A 132 -1.86 -5.69 -2.97
C ILE A 132 -3.12 -6.37 -2.44
N ASN A 133 -4.10 -6.64 -3.30
CA ASN A 133 -5.21 -7.54 -2.98
C ASN A 133 -4.84 -8.95 -3.41
N GLU A 134 -4.51 -9.80 -2.45
CA GLU A 134 -4.04 -11.16 -2.71
C GLU A 134 -5.16 -12.08 -3.21
N ASN A 135 -6.42 -11.82 -2.86
CA ASN A 135 -7.54 -12.63 -3.38
C ASN A 135 -7.90 -12.31 -4.84
N LYS A 136 -7.61 -11.08 -5.27
CA LYS A 136 -7.95 -10.60 -6.62
C LYS A 136 -6.75 -10.56 -7.56
N TYR A 137 -5.56 -10.84 -7.05
CA TYR A 137 -4.29 -10.75 -7.77
C TYR A 137 -4.09 -9.38 -8.44
N ILE A 138 -4.38 -8.31 -7.70
CA ILE A 138 -4.24 -6.93 -8.18
C ILE A 138 -3.38 -6.08 -7.26
N MET A 139 -2.62 -5.20 -7.88
CA MET A 139 -1.81 -4.19 -7.22
C MET A 139 -2.35 -2.84 -7.61
N GLN A 140 -2.60 -2.00 -6.62
CA GLN A 140 -3.08 -0.65 -6.85
C GLN A 140 -2.17 0.32 -6.11
N ILE A 141 -1.72 1.36 -6.82
CA ILE A 141 -0.85 2.40 -6.30
C ILE A 141 -1.43 3.74 -6.70
N PHE A 142 -1.46 4.67 -5.77
CA PHE A 142 -1.86 6.05 -5.96
C PHE A 142 -0.66 6.95 -5.71
N SER A 143 -0.45 7.91 -6.60
CA SER A 143 0.60 8.91 -6.45
C SER A 143 0.02 10.32 -6.50
N ASP A 144 0.26 11.14 -5.47
CA ASP A 144 -0.20 12.53 -5.43
C ASP A 144 0.89 13.53 -5.88
N GLU A 145 0.81 13.95 -7.14
CA GLU A 145 1.70 14.95 -7.75
C GLU A 145 1.09 16.36 -7.74
N GLU A 146 1.86 17.37 -8.16
CA GLU A 146 1.48 18.80 -8.07
C GLU A 146 0.17 19.16 -8.79
N HIS A 147 -0.09 18.53 -9.93
CA HIS A 147 -1.26 18.83 -10.78
C HIS A 147 -2.21 17.66 -10.95
N TYR A 148 -1.82 16.47 -10.50
CA TYR A 148 -2.56 15.24 -10.74
C TYR A 148 -2.40 14.25 -9.59
N VAL A 149 -3.44 13.45 -9.39
CA VAL A 149 -3.34 12.21 -8.62
C VAL A 149 -3.50 11.06 -9.59
N TYR A 150 -2.49 10.22 -9.70
CA TYR A 150 -2.46 9.09 -10.63
C TYR A 150 -2.85 7.80 -9.92
N GLU A 151 -3.62 6.96 -10.60
CA GLU A 151 -3.87 5.56 -10.22
C GLU A 151 -3.10 4.63 -11.16
N TYR A 152 -2.35 3.70 -10.58
CA TYR A 152 -1.68 2.62 -11.28
C TYR A 152 -2.26 1.29 -10.81
N LEU A 153 -2.86 0.54 -11.74
CA LEU A 153 -3.45 -0.76 -11.47
C LEU A 153 -2.78 -1.83 -12.33
N LYS A 154 -2.27 -2.90 -11.71
CA LYS A 154 -1.75 -4.09 -12.41
C LYS A 154 -2.42 -5.33 -11.86
N LYS A 155 -2.98 -6.13 -12.76
CA LYS A 155 -3.37 -7.51 -12.47
C LYS A 155 -2.17 -8.42 -12.70
N TRP A 156 -1.98 -9.42 -11.85
CA TRP A 156 -1.04 -10.50 -12.11
C TRP A 156 -1.76 -11.84 -12.13
N ASP A 157 -1.13 -12.81 -12.80
CA ASP A 157 -1.61 -14.19 -12.81
C ASP A 157 -1.01 -14.94 -11.61
N GLU A 158 -1.81 -15.79 -10.98
CA GLU A 158 -1.41 -16.69 -9.91
C GLU A 158 -0.25 -17.61 -10.35
N SER A 159 -0.20 -17.95 -11.65
CA SER A 159 0.87 -18.76 -12.25
C SER A 159 2.25 -18.08 -12.27
N ASN A 160 2.30 -16.75 -12.28
CA ASN A 160 3.56 -15.97 -12.25
C ASN A 160 4.13 -15.84 -10.83
N VAL A 161 3.35 -16.20 -9.82
CA VAL A 161 3.77 -16.27 -8.43
C VAL A 161 3.83 -17.75 -8.08
N SER A 162 4.76 -18.50 -8.68
CA SER A 162 4.89 -19.93 -8.36
C SER A 162 5.32 -20.06 -6.89
N ILE A 163 4.35 -20.21 -6.00
CA ILE A 163 4.54 -20.62 -4.61
C ILE A 163 4.70 -22.14 -4.66
N ARG A 164 5.88 -22.60 -5.04
CA ARG A 164 6.38 -23.91 -4.64
C ARG A 164 7.57 -23.70 -3.72
#